data_AF-A0A850Q731-F1
#
_entry.id   AF-A0A850Q731-F1
#
_cell.length_a   1.000
_cell.length_b   1.000
_cell.length_c   1.000
_cell.angle_alpha   90.00
_cell.angle_beta   90.00
_cell.angle_gamma   90.00
#
_symmetry.space_group_name_H-M   'P 1'
#
loop_
_entity.id
_entity.type
_entity.pdbx_description
1 polymer ?
#
loop_
_entity_poly.entity_id
_entity_poly.type
_entity_poly.pdbx_seq_one_letter_code
_entity_poly.pdbx_strand_id
1 'polypeptide(L)'
;MIPGSLQVISAQDELFNHCDTNEYMWNGDGARQVRWDFTFESPFAAPPVVVASLSGMDSSQSENLRFNIRCMDVTADGFTLVFDTWDNTRIARAGVTWMAHGIAPGKVRGGIGAKAKD
;
A
#
# COMPACT_ATOMS: atom_id res chain seq x y z
N MET A 1 -13.27 26.84 2.26
CA MET A 1 -12.17 25.92 2.62
C MET A 1 -10.98 26.29 1.76
N ILE A 2 -9.78 26.51 2.31
CA ILE A 2 -8.58 26.65 1.48
C ILE A 2 -8.26 25.24 0.96
N PRO A 3 -7.95 25.03 -0.34
CA PRO A 3 -7.45 23.74 -0.80
C PRO A 3 -6.33 23.27 0.12
N GLY A 4 -6.36 22.00 0.53
CA GLY A 4 -5.26 21.45 1.32
C GLY A 4 -3.93 21.56 0.57
N SER A 5 -2.83 21.52 1.31
CA SER A 5 -1.50 21.40 0.70
C SER A 5 -1.34 20.03 0.04
N LEU A 6 -0.43 19.94 -0.94
CA LEU A 6 0.07 18.65 -1.41
C LEU A 6 0.63 17.87 -0.21
N GLN A 7 0.17 16.63 -0.07
CA GLN A 7 0.64 15.66 0.91
C GLN A 7 1.24 14.48 0.17
N VAL A 8 2.36 13.98 0.69
CA VAL A 8 3.02 12.77 0.19
C VAL A 8 3.29 11.87 1.40
N ILE A 9 2.90 10.61 1.30
CA ILE A 9 3.16 9.57 2.30
C ILE A 9 3.84 8.41 1.57
N SER A 10 4.89 7.85 2.15
CA SER A 10 5.60 6.71 1.57
C SER A 10 6.12 5.78 2.65
N ALA A 11 6.14 4.48 2.36
CA ALA A 11 6.76 3.48 3.21
C ALA A 11 7.36 2.33 2.38
N GLN A 12 8.10 1.46 3.07
CA GLN A 12 8.66 0.24 2.52
C GLN A 12 8.47 -0.88 3.55
N ASP A 13 7.96 -2.02 3.09
CA ASP A 13 7.54 -3.12 3.94
C ASP A 13 7.87 -4.48 3.31
N GLU A 14 8.04 -5.52 4.12
CA GLU A 14 8.00 -6.91 3.65
C GLU A 14 6.53 -7.33 3.49
N LEU A 15 6.16 -7.82 2.30
CA LEU A 15 4.80 -8.30 2.06
C LEU A 15 4.61 -9.72 2.58
N PHE A 16 5.59 -10.58 2.41
CA PHE A 16 5.51 -11.94 2.92
C PHE A 16 6.88 -12.61 2.90
N ASN A 17 7.02 -13.60 3.76
CA ASN A 17 8.10 -14.58 3.74
C ASN A 17 7.48 -15.98 3.94
N HIS A 18 7.17 -16.64 2.82
CA HIS A 18 6.51 -17.94 2.80
C HIS A 18 7.51 -19.10 2.71
N CYS A 19 8.80 -18.87 2.50
CA CYS A 19 9.80 -19.94 2.61
C CYS A 19 10.03 -20.35 4.07
N ASP A 20 10.03 -19.38 5.00
CA ASP A 20 10.24 -19.65 6.43
C ASP A 20 9.05 -20.38 7.06
N THR A 21 7.84 -20.14 6.55
CA THR A 21 6.59 -20.74 7.01
C THR A 21 6.11 -21.91 6.13
N ASN A 22 6.79 -22.18 5.02
CA ASN A 22 6.41 -23.16 3.99
C ASN A 22 4.98 -22.96 3.45
N GLU A 23 4.59 -21.71 3.21
CA GLU A 23 3.26 -21.31 2.79
C GLU A 23 3.10 -21.23 1.27
N TYR A 24 1.88 -20.93 0.81
CA TYR A 24 1.41 -21.18 -0.56
C TYR A 24 2.11 -20.39 -1.68
N MET A 25 2.69 -19.21 -1.42
CA MET A 25 3.53 -18.51 -2.42
C MET A 25 4.82 -19.28 -2.75
N TRP A 26 5.37 -19.99 -1.76
CA TRP A 26 6.53 -20.85 -1.93
C TRP A 26 6.13 -22.27 -2.33
N ASN A 27 5.13 -22.87 -1.67
CA ASN A 27 4.84 -24.30 -1.80
C ASN A 27 3.53 -24.63 -2.55
N GLY A 28 2.78 -23.65 -3.05
CA GLY A 28 1.54 -23.87 -3.82
C GLY A 28 1.72 -23.89 -5.34
N ASP A 29 0.62 -24.16 -6.05
CA ASP A 29 0.49 -24.04 -7.50
C ASP A 29 -0.82 -23.30 -7.84
N GLY A 30 -0.97 -22.90 -9.10
CA GLY A 30 -2.16 -22.19 -9.57
C GLY A 30 -2.23 -20.75 -9.06
N ALA A 31 -3.39 -20.11 -9.22
CA ALA A 31 -3.60 -18.71 -8.86
C ALA A 31 -3.55 -18.51 -7.35
N ARG A 32 -2.66 -17.62 -6.90
CA ARG A 32 -2.39 -17.36 -5.49
C ARG A 32 -2.16 -15.86 -5.29
N GLN A 33 -2.64 -15.32 -4.18
CA GLN A 33 -2.47 -13.90 -3.85
C GLN A 33 -2.21 -13.67 -2.36
N VAL A 34 -1.42 -12.65 -2.06
CA VAL A 34 -1.25 -12.06 -0.72
C VAL A 34 -1.84 -10.66 -0.77
N ARG A 35 -2.60 -10.29 0.27
CA ARG A 35 -3.25 -8.98 0.38
C ARG A 35 -2.80 -8.29 1.66
N TRP A 36 -2.47 -7.01 1.55
CA TRP A 36 -2.10 -6.16 2.68
C TRP A 36 -2.91 -4.88 2.66
N ASP A 37 -3.54 -4.58 3.79
CA ASP A 37 -4.25 -3.32 3.97
C ASP A 37 -3.32 -2.32 4.64
N PHE A 38 -3.02 -1.24 3.92
CA PHE A 38 -2.21 -0.13 4.42
C PHE A 38 -3.13 1.03 4.83
N THR A 39 -2.95 1.49 6.06
CA THR A 39 -3.63 2.67 6.59
C THR A 39 -2.67 3.85 6.60
N PHE A 40 -3.09 5.01 6.10
CA PHE A 40 -2.31 6.23 6.18
C PHE A 40 -2.37 6.79 7.60
N GLU A 41 -1.21 7.13 8.17
CA GLU A 41 -1.15 7.79 9.50
C GLU A 41 -1.90 9.13 9.53
N SER A 42 -1.99 9.80 8.37
CA SER A 42 -2.78 11.01 8.16
C SER A 42 -3.65 10.84 6.93
N PRO A 43 -4.99 10.81 7.07
CA PRO A 43 -5.89 10.69 5.93
C PRO A 43 -5.72 11.83 4.92
N PHE A 44 -6.06 11.55 3.66
CA PHE A 44 -6.17 12.56 2.61
C PHE A 44 -7.56 13.20 2.59
N ALA A 45 -7.73 14.31 1.86
CA ALA A 45 -9.03 14.95 1.66
C ALA A 45 -9.97 14.14 0.73
N ALA A 46 -9.39 13.30 -0.12
CA ALA A 46 -10.04 12.40 -1.07
C ALA A 46 -9.06 11.25 -1.38
N PRO A 47 -9.50 10.13 -1.99
CA PRO A 47 -8.59 9.05 -2.38
C PRO A 47 -7.36 9.57 -3.16
N PRO A 48 -6.12 9.31 -2.68
CA PRO A 48 -4.91 9.78 -3.34
C PRO A 48 -4.57 8.91 -4.56
N VAL A 49 -3.57 9.34 -5.34
CA VAL A 49 -2.89 8.44 -6.29
C VAL A 49 -1.85 7.64 -5.52
N VAL A 50 -1.87 6.32 -5.68
CA VAL A 50 -0.90 5.40 -5.07
C VAL A 50 -0.11 4.69 -6.15
N VAL A 51 1.22 4.67 -5.99
CA VAL A 51 2.14 3.90 -6.82
C VAL A 51 2.92 2.95 -5.93
N ALA A 52 3.00 1.68 -6.32
CA ALA A 52 3.79 0.67 -5.64
C ALA A 52 4.76 -0.01 -6.60
N SER A 53 5.91 -0.40 -6.07
CA SER A 53 6.96 -1.12 -6.78
C SER A 53 7.60 -2.13 -5.87
N LEU A 54 8.14 -3.22 -6.43
CA LEU A 54 8.95 -4.16 -5.66
C LEU A 54 10.20 -3.47 -5.13
N SER A 55 10.47 -3.65 -3.85
CA SER A 55 11.75 -3.28 -3.23
C SER A 55 12.75 -4.45 -3.25
N GLY A 56 12.23 -5.69 -3.32
CA GLY A 56 13.00 -6.91 -3.48
C GLY A 56 12.10 -8.13 -3.67
N MET A 57 12.64 -9.18 -4.27
CA MET A 57 11.97 -10.47 -4.44
C MET A 57 13.00 -11.59 -4.46
N ASP A 58 12.66 -12.68 -3.78
CA ASP A 58 13.42 -13.93 -3.82
C ASP A 58 12.51 -15.02 -4.40
N SER A 59 12.87 -15.52 -5.58
CA SER A 59 12.09 -16.51 -6.31
C SER A 59 12.96 -17.67 -6.74
N SER A 60 12.35 -18.84 -6.90
CA SER A 60 13.02 -19.98 -7.52
C SER A 60 13.49 -19.61 -8.94
N GLN A 61 14.65 -20.12 -9.32
CA GLN A 61 15.20 -19.99 -10.67
C GLN A 61 14.72 -21.10 -11.62
N SER A 62 14.01 -22.11 -11.11
CA SER A 62 13.65 -23.31 -11.86
C SER A 62 12.40 -23.11 -12.73
N GLU A 63 11.55 -22.14 -12.40
CA GLU A 63 10.29 -21.86 -13.07
C GLU A 63 10.25 -20.44 -13.64
N ASN A 64 9.33 -20.19 -14.56
CA ASN A 64 9.11 -18.84 -15.07
C ASN A 64 8.67 -17.91 -13.94
N LEU A 65 9.29 -16.72 -13.88
CA LEU A 65 8.86 -15.69 -12.98
C LEU A 65 7.59 -15.01 -13.50
N ARG A 66 6.50 -15.14 -12.74
CA ARG A 66 5.19 -14.61 -13.07
C ARG A 66 4.59 -13.97 -11.84
N PHE A 67 4.34 -12.67 -11.89
CA PHE A 67 3.70 -11.96 -10.80
C PHE A 67 2.97 -10.71 -11.29
N ASN A 68 2.02 -10.23 -10.47
CA ASN A 68 1.45 -8.89 -10.60
C ASN A 68 1.46 -8.21 -9.22
N ILE A 69 1.56 -6.88 -9.23
CA ILE A 69 1.37 -6.04 -8.06
C ILE A 69 0.34 -4.95 -8.38
N ARG A 70 -0.65 -4.77 -7.51
CA ARG A 70 -1.76 -3.84 -7.73
C ARG A 70 -2.13 -3.13 -6.44
N CYS A 71 -2.36 -1.82 -6.52
CA CYS A 71 -3.06 -1.07 -5.48
C CYS A 71 -4.56 -1.09 -5.81
N MET A 72 -5.36 -1.62 -4.90
CA MET A 72 -6.80 -1.73 -4.98
C MET A 72 -7.45 -0.95 -3.84
N ASP A 73 -8.75 -0.71 -3.96
CA ASP A 73 -9.59 -0.21 -2.86
C ASP A 73 -9.02 1.07 -2.20
N VAL A 74 -8.47 1.96 -3.04
CA VAL A 74 -7.84 3.21 -2.58
C VAL A 74 -8.92 4.15 -2.03
N THR A 75 -8.79 4.51 -0.77
CA THR A 75 -9.64 5.46 -0.06
C THR A 75 -8.82 6.63 0.48
N ALA A 76 -9.47 7.60 1.12
CA ALA A 76 -8.76 8.68 1.80
C ALA A 76 -7.92 8.19 3.00
N ASP A 77 -8.26 7.03 3.57
CA ASP A 77 -7.68 6.49 4.80
C ASP A 77 -6.63 5.41 4.54
N GLY A 78 -6.61 4.81 3.35
CA GLY A 78 -5.71 3.71 3.05
C GLY A 78 -5.92 3.08 1.68
N PHE A 79 -5.27 1.94 1.45
CA PHE A 79 -5.43 1.13 0.24
C PHE A 79 -5.07 -0.33 0.52
N THR A 80 -5.52 -1.23 -0.35
CA THR A 80 -5.11 -2.65 -0.32
C THR A 80 -4.05 -2.90 -1.39
N LEU A 81 -2.92 -3.46 -1.01
CA LEU A 81 -1.94 -3.99 -1.94
C LEU A 81 -2.19 -5.47 -2.19
N VAL A 82 -2.27 -5.85 -3.46
CA VAL A 82 -2.42 -7.24 -3.89
C VAL A 82 -1.19 -7.66 -4.67
N PHE A 83 -0.53 -8.72 -4.19
CA PHE A 83 0.51 -9.42 -4.90
C PHE A 83 -0.05 -10.75 -5.39
N ASP A 84 0.02 -10.99 -6.70
CA ASP A 84 -0.47 -12.22 -7.32
C ASP A 84 0.67 -13.01 -7.98
N THR A 85 0.55 -14.33 -7.96
CA THR A 85 1.33 -15.25 -8.79
C THR A 85 0.43 -16.38 -9.31
N TRP A 86 0.88 -17.16 -10.28
CA TRP A 86 0.09 -18.23 -10.86
C TRP A 86 0.95 -19.36 -11.42
N ASP A 87 0.27 -20.42 -11.88
CA ASP A 87 0.91 -21.62 -12.41
C ASP A 87 1.88 -22.21 -11.35
N ASN A 88 3.00 -22.75 -11.78
CA ASN A 88 4.02 -23.36 -10.93
C ASN A 88 5.06 -22.39 -10.34
N THR A 89 4.90 -21.07 -10.50
CA THR A 89 5.87 -20.08 -9.99
C THR A 89 6.02 -20.17 -8.46
N ARG A 90 7.27 -20.07 -7.97
CA ARG A 90 7.63 -20.20 -6.55
C ARG A 90 8.32 -18.93 -6.08
N ILE A 91 7.70 -18.22 -5.14
CA ILE A 91 8.22 -16.97 -4.58
C ILE A 91 8.38 -17.15 -3.08
N ALA A 92 9.63 -17.10 -2.62
CA ALA A 92 9.98 -17.31 -1.22
C ALA A 92 9.55 -16.10 -0.37
N ARG A 93 9.90 -14.90 -0.84
CA ARG A 93 9.57 -13.63 -0.16
C ARG A 93 9.51 -12.49 -1.16
N ALA A 94 8.79 -11.44 -0.79
CA ALA A 94 8.75 -10.19 -1.54
C ALA A 94 8.60 -8.99 -0.60
N GLY A 95 9.26 -7.90 -0.95
CA GLY A 95 9.11 -6.59 -0.33
C GLY A 95 8.55 -5.57 -1.32
N VAL A 96 7.94 -4.52 -0.78
CA VAL A 96 7.37 -3.42 -1.56
C VAL A 96 7.84 -2.07 -1.03
N THR A 97 7.95 -1.11 -1.93
CA THR A 97 7.95 0.32 -1.61
C THR A 97 6.72 0.95 -2.26
N TRP A 98 6.04 1.83 -1.54
CA TRP A 98 4.88 2.54 -2.05
C TRP A 98 4.92 4.02 -1.71
N MET A 99 4.27 4.82 -2.55
CA MET A 99 4.08 6.26 -2.36
C MET A 99 2.65 6.63 -2.71
N ALA A 100 2.00 7.35 -1.81
CA ALA A 100 0.71 7.99 -2.01
C ALA A 100 0.89 9.51 -2.07
N HIS A 101 0.29 10.16 -3.06
CA HIS A 101 0.25 11.63 -3.13
C HIS A 101 -1.15 12.15 -3.43
N GLY A 102 -1.50 13.25 -2.79
CA GLY A 102 -2.84 13.82 -2.85
C GLY A 102 -2.94 15.11 -2.05
N ILE A 103 -4.16 15.53 -1.78
CA ILE A 103 -4.42 16.78 -1.04
C ILE A 103 -4.69 16.46 0.44
N ALA A 104 -4.04 17.17 1.35
CA ALA A 104 -4.33 17.06 2.78
C ALA A 104 -5.74 17.60 3.12
N PRO A 105 -6.39 17.13 4.19
CA PRO A 105 -7.62 17.74 4.69
C PRO A 105 -7.43 19.24 4.97
N GLY A 106 -8.36 20.07 4.50
CA GLY A 106 -8.31 21.52 4.75
C GLY A 106 -8.47 21.82 6.25
N LYS A 107 -7.70 22.78 6.78
CA LYS A 107 -7.91 23.25 8.16
C LYS A 107 -9.23 24.03 8.24
N VAL A 108 -10.10 23.64 9.17
CA VAL A 108 -11.23 24.48 9.57
C VAL A 108 -10.67 25.72 10.26
N ARG A 109 -11.05 26.92 9.82
CA ARG A 109 -10.73 28.14 10.55
C ARG A 109 -11.39 28.04 11.93
N GLY A 110 -10.60 28.14 13.00
CA GLY A 110 -11.14 28.39 14.34
C GLY A 110 -12.07 29.60 14.26
N GLY A 111 -13.27 29.46 14.82
CA GLY A 111 -14.24 30.56 14.85
C GLY A 111 -13.59 31.80 15.45
N ILE A 112 -13.88 32.97 14.88
CA ILE A 112 -13.49 34.25 15.49
C ILE A 112 -14.34 34.38 16.76
N GLY A 113 -13.83 33.86 17.88
CA GLY A 113 -14.40 34.10 19.19
C GLY A 113 -14.18 35.56 19.55
N ALA A 114 -15.23 36.37 19.42
CA ALA A 114 -15.23 37.68 20.06
C ALA A 114 -15.12 37.45 21.58
N LYS A 115 -13.99 37.81 22.17
CA LYS A 115 -13.92 37.92 23.63
C LYS A 115 -14.80 39.09 24.04
N ALA A 116 -15.92 38.81 24.70
CA ALA A 116 -16.64 39.83 25.45
C ALA A 116 -15.68 40.42 26.49
N LYS A 117 -15.67 41.74 26.57
CA LYS A 117 -14.80 42.52 27.45
C LYS A 117 -15.65 42.88 28.67
N ASP A 118 -15.34 42.27 29.80
CA ASP A 118 -15.77 42.71 31.13
C ASP A 118 -14.58 43.33 31.85
#